data_AF-A0A353VZ32-F1
#
_entry.id   AF-A0A353VZ32-F1
#
_cell.length_a   1.000
_cell.length_b   1.000
_cell.length_c   1.000
_cell.angle_alpha   90.00
_cell.angle_beta   90.00
_cell.angle_gamma   90.00
#
_symmetry.space_group_name_H-M   'P 1'
#
loop_
_entity.id
_entity.type
_entity.pdbx_description
1 polymer ?
#
loop_
_entity_poly.entity_id
_entity_poly.type
_entity_poly.pdbx_seq_one_letter_code
_entity_poly.pdbx_strand_id
1 'polypeptide(L)' 'MAKTLVIVESPSKAKTISKFLGNNYKVRASVGHIRDLPKSKLGIDIENDFEPNYITIRGK' A
#
# COMPACT_ATOMS: atom_id res chain seq x y z
N MET A 1 23.16 -9.22 -8.21
CA MET A 1 22.00 -9.93 -7.61
C MET A 1 20.80 -9.00 -7.59
N ALA A 2 19.60 -9.53 -7.82
CA ALA A 2 18.37 -8.75 -7.67
C ALA A 2 18.19 -8.36 -6.19
N LYS A 3 17.86 -7.11 -5.91
CA LYS A 3 17.59 -6.64 -4.54
C LYS A 3 16.17 -7.00 -4.14
N THR A 4 15.98 -7.54 -2.94
CA THR A 4 14.65 -7.87 -2.40
C THR A 4 13.86 -6.60 -2.09
N LEU A 5 12.63 -6.47 -2.59
CA LEU A 5 11.76 -5.33 -2.32
C LEU A 5 11.01 -5.53 -1.00
N VAL A 6 11.05 -4.52 -0.13
CA VAL A 6 10.28 -4.47 1.12
C VAL A 6 9.40 -3.23 1.09
N ILE A 7 8.09 -3.40 1.26
CA ILE A 7 7.13 -2.31 1.31
C ILE A 7 6.66 -2.12 2.75
N VAL A 8 6.69 -0.88 3.23
CA VAL A 8 6.21 -0.50 4.57
C VAL A 8 5.25 0.68 4.47
N GLU A 9 4.48 0.93 5.52
CA GLU A 9 3.42 1.95 5.47
C GLU A 9 3.96 3.38 5.40
N SER A 10 4.98 3.73 6.21
CA SER A 10 5.43 5.11 6.39
C SER A 10 6.88 5.36 5.91
N PRO A 11 7.20 6.58 5.43
CA PRO A 11 8.57 6.93 5.05
C PRO A 11 9.60 6.81 6.18
N SER A 12 9.20 7.07 7.42
CA SER A 12 10.07 6.93 8.59
C SER A 12 10.47 5.47 8.84
N LYS A 13 9.51 4.53 8.78
CA LYS A 13 9.79 3.09 8.87
C LYS A 13 10.74 2.65 7.77
N ALA A 14 10.53 3.13 6.53
CA ALA A 14 11.39 2.77 5.40
C ALA A 14 12.84 3.20 5.62
N LYS A 15 13.07 4.43 6.12
CA LYS A 15 14.41 4.93 6.47
C LYS A 15 15.08 4.10 7.55
N THR A 16 14.35 3.74 8.61
CA THR A 16 14.88 2.95 9.73
C THR A 16 15.22 1.52 9.30
N ILE A 17 14.30 0.84 8.62
CA ILE A 17 14.48 -0.56 8.20
C ILE A 17 15.59 -0.69 7.13
N SER A 18 15.75 0.31 6.25
CA SER A 18 16.85 0.32 5.27
C SER A 18 18.22 0.26 5.95
N LYS A 19 18.39 0.91 7.11
CA LYS A 19 19.65 0.89 7.88
C LYS A 19 19.94 -0.51 8.44
N PHE A 20 18.91 -1.25 8.84
CA PHE A 20 19.06 -2.59 9.41
C PHE A 20 19.32 -3.66 8.33
N LEU A 21 18.61 -3.60 7.21
CA LEU A 21 18.68 -4.64 6.17
C LEU A 21 19.85 -4.46 5.18
N GLY A 22 20.38 -3.25 5.08
CA GLY A 22 21.51 -2.94 4.20
C GLY A 22 21.21 -3.06 2.71
N ASN A 23 22.28 -3.13 1.90
CA ASN A 23 22.21 -2.87 0.46
C ASN A 23 21.55 -3.97 -0.39
N ASN A 24 21.29 -5.13 0.20
CA ASN A 24 20.62 -6.25 -0.47
C ASN A 24 19.10 -6.04 -0.59
N TYR A 25 18.55 -5.04 0.11
CA TYR A 25 17.13 -4.75 0.13
C TYR A 25 16.83 -3.37 -0.46
N LYS A 26 15.69 -3.26 -1.14
CA LYS A 26 15.08 -2.00 -1.56
C LYS A 26 13.85 -1.77 -0.70
N VAL A 27 13.92 -0.85 0.25
CA VAL A 27 12.77 -0.51 1.10
C VAL A 27 12.02 0.68 0.52
N ARG A 28 10.69 0.60 0.45
CA ARG A 28 9.79 1.66 -0.06
C ARG A 28 8.57 1.84 0.85
N ALA A 29 8.06 3.05 0.90
CA ALA A 29 6.85 3.37 1.67
C ALA A 29 5.62 3.39 0.76
N SER A 30 4.49 2.80 1.19
CA SER A 30 3.18 2.91 0.52
C SER A 30 2.47 4.22 0.84
N VAL A 31 2.94 4.92 1.89
CA VAL A 31 2.37 6.17 2.40
C VAL A 31 0.91 5.95 2.84
N GLY A 32 0.61 4.81 3.47
CA GLY A 32 -0.74 4.40 3.87
C GLY A 32 -1.46 3.55 2.82
N HIS A 33 -2.79 3.65 2.76
CA HIS A 33 -3.62 2.89 1.82
C HIS A 33 -3.35 3.28 0.35
N ILE A 34 -3.41 2.27 -0.53
CA ILE A 34 -3.26 2.40 -2.00
C ILE A 34 -4.60 2.25 -2.74
N ARG A 35 -5.57 1.59 -2.09
CA ARG A 35 -6.92 1.38 -2.59
C ARG A 35 -7.91 1.72 -1.49
N ASP A 36 -9.08 2.21 -1.91
CA ASP A 36 -10.19 2.56 -1.04
C ASP A 36 -11.51 2.37 -1.80
N LEU A 37 -12.64 2.44 -1.10
CA LEU A 37 -13.94 2.46 -1.74
C LEU A 37 -14.16 3.81 -2.48
N PRO A 38 -14.99 3.82 -3.55
CA PRO A 38 -15.37 5.05 -4.23
C PRO A 38 -15.98 6.06 -3.25
N LYS A 39 -15.42 7.27 -3.18
CA LYS A 39 -15.91 8.32 -2.27
C LYS A 39 -17.34 8.77 -2.51
N SER A 40 -17.86 8.58 -3.73
CA SER A 40 -19.16 9.08 -4.17
C SER A 40 -20.20 7.99 -4.39
N LYS A 41 -19.90 6.73 -4.05
CA LYS A 41 -20.84 5.59 -4.14
C LYS A 41 -20.70 4.74 -2.88
N LEU A 42 -21.69 3.88 -2.61
CA LEU A 42 -21.60 2.94 -1.49
C LEU A 42 -20.36 2.04 -1.60
N GLY A 43 -20.00 1.64 -2.82
CA GLY A 43 -18.79 0.85 -3.07
C GLY A 43 -18.86 -0.60 -2.59
N ILE A 44 -20.03 -1.05 -2.13
CA ILE A 44 -20.29 -2.40 -1.62
C ILE A 44 -21.54 -2.92 -2.35
N ASP A 45 -21.46 -4.13 -2.88
CA ASP A 45 -22.60 -4.85 -3.45
C ASP A 45 -23.27 -5.71 -2.36
N ILE A 46 -24.43 -5.25 -1.85
CA ILE A 46 -25.15 -5.92 -0.75
C ILE A 46 -25.77 -7.24 -1.21
N GLU A 47 -26.14 -7.35 -2.48
CA GLU A 47 -26.79 -8.53 -3.03
C GLU A 47 -25.78 -9.65 -3.36
N ASN A 48 -24.50 -9.28 -3.52
CA ASN A 48 -23.41 -10.20 -3.81
C ASN A 48 -22.42 -10.32 -2.64
N ASP A 49 -22.88 -10.86 -1.51
CA ASP A 49 -22.07 -11.16 -0.31
C ASP A 49 -21.20 -9.98 0.17
N PHE A 50 -21.75 -8.77 0.11
CA PHE A 50 -21.05 -7.52 0.47
C PHE A 50 -19.75 -7.30 -0.31
N GLU A 51 -19.69 -7.70 -1.59
CA GLU A 51 -18.48 -7.57 -2.41
C GLU A 51 -18.04 -6.10 -2.52
N PRO A 52 -16.79 -5.77 -2.12
CA PRO A 52 -16.29 -4.40 -2.17
C PRO A 52 -15.71 -4.05 -3.55
N ASN A 53 -16.12 -2.92 -4.10
CA ASN A 53 -15.49 -2.33 -5.26
C ASN A 53 -14.38 -1.36 -4.81
N TYR A 54 -13.13 -1.83 -4.81
CA TYR A 54 -11.97 -1.00 -4.47
C TYR A 54 -11.37 -0.28 -5.68
N ILE A 55 -11.23 1.05 -5.57
CA ILE A 55 -10.53 1.90 -6.54
C ILE A 55 -9.15 2.32 -6.04
N THR A 56 -8.23 2.66 -6.96
CA THR A 56 -6.94 3.24 -6.60
C THR A 56 -7.10 4.70 -6.16
N ILE A 57 -6.43 5.07 -5.06
CA ILE A 57 -6.46 6.46 -4.57
C ILE A 57 -5.65 7.34 -5.54
N ARG A 58 -6.29 8.38 -6.10
CA ARG A 58 -5.63 9.34 -7.01
C ARG A 58 -4.62 10.21 -6.26
N GLY A 59 -3.46 10.47 -6.86
CA GLY A 59 -2.45 11.37 -6.32
C GLY A 59 -1.42 10.70 -5.40
N LYS A 60 -1.34 9.37 -5.40
CA LYS A 60 -0.23 8.59 -4.85
C LYS A 60 0.44 7.76 -5.94
#